data_AF-A0A8B8FZG9-F1
#
_entry.id   AF-A0A8B8FZG9-F1
#
_cell.length_a   1.000
_cell.length_b   1.000
_cell.length_c   1.000
_cell.angle_alpha   90.00
_cell.angle_beta   90.00
_cell.angle_gamma   90.00
#
_symmetry.space_group_name_H-M   'P 1'
#
loop_
_entity.id
_entity.type
_entity.pdbx_description
1 polymer ?
#
loop_
_entity_poly.entity_id
_entity_poly.type
_entity_poly.pdbx_seq_one_letter_code
_entity_poly.pdbx_strand_id
1 'polypeptide(L)' 'MAIVRAHVTALGGNAMVAYFMNECILLNNPHKNQGQCLLNVGGDVVEVSYFNDE' A
#
# COMPACT_ATOMS: atom_id res chain seq x y z
N MET A 1 -0.50 -6.32 4.63
CA MET A 1 0.13 -5.53 3.55
C MET A 1 1.65 -5.54 3.69
N ALA A 2 2.32 -6.64 3.29
CA ALA A 2 3.77 -6.79 3.52
C ALA A 2 4.61 -5.93 2.56
N ILE A 3 4.19 -5.81 1.29
CA ILE A 3 4.90 -5.05 0.25
C ILE A 3 4.98 -3.56 0.60
N VAL A 4 3.83 -2.96 0.97
CA VAL A 4 3.77 -1.54 1.35
C VAL A 4 4.62 -1.26 2.58
N ARG A 5 4.59 -2.13 3.59
CA ARG A 5 5.45 -2.00 4.78
C ARG A 5 6.93 -2.06 4.43
N ALA A 6 7.35 -3.01 3.58
CA ALA A 6 8.72 -3.09 3.12
C ALA A 6 9.14 -1.83 2.35
N HIS A 7 8.24 -1.27 1.53
CA HIS A 7 8.50 -0.03 0.80
C HIS A 7 8.65 1.18 1.73
N VAL A 8 7.77 1.32 2.73
CA VAL A 8 7.86 2.34 3.79
C VAL A 8 9.21 2.26 4.51
N THR A 9 9.60 1.05 4.94
CA THR A 9 10.90 0.85 5.61
C THR A 9 12.08 1.14 4.69
N ALA A 10 12.02 0.76 3.41
CA ALA A 10 13.09 1.03 2.44
C ALA A 10 13.29 2.54 2.17
N LEU A 11 12.24 3.34 2.35
CA LEU A 11 12.31 4.80 2.26
C LEU A 11 12.72 5.47 3.59
N GLY A 12 12.98 4.69 4.64
CA GLY A 12 13.41 5.20 5.94
C GLY A 12 12.28 5.70 6.84
N GLY A 13 11.03 5.37 6.54
CA GLY A 13 9.89 5.68 7.41
C GLY A 13 9.39 4.47 8.19
N ASN A 14 8.60 4.75 9.23
CA ASN A 14 7.96 3.76 10.08
C ASN A 14 6.43 3.75 9.95
N ALA A 15 5.86 4.74 9.26
CA ALA A 15 4.44 4.86 9.02
C ALA A 15 4.13 5.39 7.62
N MET A 16 2.88 5.18 7.20
CA MET A 16 2.32 5.75 5.98
C MET A 16 1.06 6.52 6.36
N VAL A 17 0.91 7.73 5.81
CA VAL A 17 -0.27 8.58 5.99
C VAL A 17 -0.88 8.88 4.62
N ALA A 18 -2.04 9.54 4.59
CA ALA A 18 -2.79 9.81 3.35
C ALA A 18 -3.01 8.55 2.48
N TYR A 19 -3.25 7.41 3.13
CA TYR A 19 -3.39 6.11 2.47
C TYR A 19 -4.58 6.08 1.50
N PHE A 20 -4.34 5.59 0.29
CA PHE A 20 -5.38 5.24 -0.65
C PHE A 20 -5.10 3.88 -1.31
N MET A 21 -6.16 3.21 -1.72
CA MET A 21 -6.11 1.98 -2.49
C MET A 21 -7.20 1.99 -3.54
N ASN A 22 -6.82 1.79 -4.80
CA ASN A 22 -7.73 1.59 -5.91
C ASN A 22 -7.59 0.17 -6.45
N GLU A 23 -8.72 -0.41 -6.84
CA GLU A 23 -8.80 -1.73 -7.44
C GLU A 23 -9.29 -1.63 -8.89
N CYS A 24 -8.66 -2.40 -9.78
CA CYS A 24 -9.10 -2.58 -11.15
C CYS A 24 -9.20 -4.08 -11.46
N ILE A 25 -10.42 -4.58 -11.69
CA ILE A 25 -10.64 -5.95 -12.13
C ILE A 25 -10.40 -6.04 -13.63
N LEU A 26 -9.47 -6.90 -14.03
CA LEU A 26 -9.16 -7.21 -15.41
C LEU A 26 -9.87 -8.51 -15.80
N LEU A 27 -10.91 -8.39 -16.62
CA LEU A 27 -11.67 -9.51 -17.16
C LEU A 27 -11.19 -9.81 -18.59
N ASN A 28 -10.21 -10.68 -18.71
CA ASN A 28 -9.79 -11.22 -20.01
C ASN A 28 -10.13 -12.73 -20.07
N ASN A 29 -10.93 -13.14 -21.05
CA ASN A 29 -11.43 -14.52 -21.19
C ASN A 29 -12.12 -15.07 -19.93
N PRO A 30 -13.20 -14.43 -19.43
CA PRO A 30 -13.87 -14.84 -18.19
C PRO A 30 -14.40 -16.28 -18.23
N HIS A 31 -14.70 -16.81 -19.42
CA HIS A 31 -15.14 -18.19 -19.64
C HIS A 31 -14.09 -19.25 -19.26
N LYS A 32 -12.82 -18.86 -19.05
CA LYS A 32 -11.73 -19.74 -18.62
C LYS A 32 -11.46 -19.69 -17.11
N ASN A 33 -12.36 -19.10 -16.32
CA ASN A 33 -12.16 -18.87 -14.88
C ASN A 33 -10.85 -18.12 -14.54
N GLN A 34 -10.38 -17.27 -15.47
CA GLN A 34 -9.23 -16.39 -15.24
C GLN A 34 -9.75 -15.02 -14.81
N GLY A 35 -9.37 -14.59 -13.62
CA GLY A 35 -9.61 -13.25 -13.10
C GLY A 35 -8.29 -12.65 -12.63
N GLN A 36 -8.02 -11.42 -13.01
CA GLN A 36 -6.88 -10.65 -12.53
C GLN A 36 -7.40 -9.38 -11.88
N CYS A 37 -6.73 -8.90 -10.85
CA CYS A 37 -6.97 -7.56 -10.31
C CYS A 37 -5.65 -6.83 -10.15
N LEU A 38 -5.67 -5.54 -10.46
CA LEU A 38 -4.58 -4.62 -10.16
C LEU A 38 -4.98 -3.82 -8.93
N LEU A 39 -4.13 -3.86 -7.92
CA LEU A 39 -4.24 -3.02 -6.73
C LEU A 39 -3.21 -1.91 -6.83
N ASN A 40 -3.67 -0.68 -6.94
CA ASN A 40 -2.83 0.50 -6.81
C ASN A 40 -2.93 1.00 -5.37
N VAL A 41 -1.80 1.16 -4.69
CA VAL A 41 -1.73 1.62 -3.31
C VAL A 41 -0.76 2.77 -3.22
N GLY A 42 -1.12 3.81 -2.49
CA GLY A 42 -0.23 4.95 -2.26
C GLY A 42 -0.55 5.72 -0.99
N GLY A 43 0.25 6.74 -0.74
CA GLY A 43 0.22 7.61 0.43
C GLY A 43 1.60 8.22 0.66
N ASP A 44 1.75 8.94 1.76
CA ASP A 44 2.99 9.62 2.14
C ASP A 44 3.75 8.80 3.19
N VAL A 45 5.05 8.59 2.97
CA VAL A 45 5.92 7.91 3.93
C VAL A 45 6.44 8.91 4.96
N VAL A 46 6.31 8.57 6.23
CA VAL A 46 6.73 9.43 7.34
C VAL A 46 7.48 8.64 8.40
N GLU A 47 8.33 9.33 9.15
CA GLU A 47 8.94 8.82 10.38
C GLU A 47 8.28 9.52 11.57
N VAL A 48 7.61 8.74 12.42
CA VAL A 48 6.94 9.25 13.61
C VAL A 48 7.74 8.90 14.85
N SER A 49 8.06 9.90 15.67
CA SER A 49 8.68 9.76 16.99
C SER A 49 7.81 10.43 18.04
N TYR A 50 7.59 9.76 19.17
CA TYR A 50 6.92 10.35 20.32
C TYR A 50 7.96 10.92 21.28
N PHE A 51 7.73 12.15 21.74
CA PHE A 51 8.45 12.72 22.87
C PHE A 51 7.54 12.66 24.08
N ASN A 52 8.04 12.13 25.19
CA ASN A 52 7.38 12.34 26.47
C ASN A 52 7.72 13.76 26.89
N ASP A 53 6.72 14.63 26.98
CA ASP A 53 6.84 15.86 27.75
C ASP A 53 6.86 15.44 29.23
N GLU A 54 7.94 15.78 29.95
CA GLU A 54 8.06 15.57 31.41
C GLU A 54 6.89 16.18 32.20
#